data_AF-A0A6B3HMJ1-F1
#
_entry.id   AF-A0A6B3HMJ1-F1
#
_cell.length_a   1.000
_cell.length_b   1.000
_cell.length_c   1.000
_cell.angle_alpha   90.00
_cell.angle_beta   90.00
_cell.angle_gamma   90.00
#
_symmetry.space_group_name_H-M   'P 1'
#
loop_
_entity.id
_entity.type
_entity.pdbx_description
1 polymer ?
#
loop_
_entity_poly.entity_id
_entity_poly.type
_entity_poly.pdbx_seq_one_letter_code
_entity_poly.pdbx_strand_id
1 'polypeptide(L)'
;FSRAGCEAAVQQCLHAGLRLNDEDKRRLVREIVEERTASIPGEDLHVLGYYEWLEGLERGIAAHHAGMLPTFKEVVEELFVRGLVKAVFATETLALGINMPARSVVLEKLVKWNG
;
A
#
# COMPACT_ATOMS: atom_id res chain seq x y z
N PHE A 1 -4.90 5.05 13.92
CA PHE A 1 -3.88 4.02 14.21
C PHE A 1 -4.48 2.60 14.24
N SER A 2 -5.09 2.12 13.17
CA SER A 2 -5.61 0.74 13.10
C SER A 2 -5.42 0.18 11.70
N ARG A 3 -5.28 -1.14 11.59
CA ARG A 3 -5.16 -1.85 10.30
C ARG A 3 -6.35 -1.54 9.39
N ALA A 4 -7.55 -1.73 9.94
CA ALA A 4 -8.81 -1.40 9.28
C ALA A 4 -8.91 0.09 8.88
N GLY A 5 -8.34 1.01 9.67
CA GLY A 5 -8.31 2.43 9.34
C GLY A 5 -7.43 2.74 8.12
N CYS A 6 -6.27 2.09 7.99
CA CYS A 6 -5.41 2.24 6.82
C CYS A 6 -6.09 1.74 5.56
N GLU A 7 -6.71 0.55 5.61
CA GLU A 7 -7.47 0.01 4.48
C GLU A 7 -8.66 0.91 4.11
N ALA A 8 -9.43 1.37 5.10
CA ALA A 8 -10.55 2.27 4.87
C ALA A 8 -10.12 3.59 4.21
N ALA A 9 -8.95 4.13 4.58
CA ALA A 9 -8.42 5.34 3.96
C ALA A 9 -8.04 5.14 2.49
N VAL A 10 -7.44 3.99 2.15
CA VAL A 10 -7.21 3.62 0.73
C VAL A 10 -8.54 3.56 -0.02
N GLN A 11 -9.53 2.85 0.52
CA GLN A 11 -10.84 2.72 -0.11
C GLN A 11 -11.54 4.07 -0.32
N GLN A 12 -11.42 5.00 0.64
CA GLN A 12 -11.93 6.37 0.48
C GLN A 12 -11.26 7.09 -0.70
N CYS A 13 -9.94 6.95 -0.86
CA CYS A 13 -9.22 7.52 -2.00
C CYS A 13 -9.66 6.88 -3.34
N LEU A 14 -9.86 5.56 -3.37
CA LEU A 14 -10.34 4.85 -4.55
C LEU A 14 -11.74 5.32 -4.96
N HIS A 15 -12.65 5.43 -3.99
CA HIS A 15 -14.02 5.91 -4.19
C HIS A 15 -14.05 7.37 -4.66
N ALA A 16 -13.16 8.22 -4.15
CA ALA A 16 -12.99 9.60 -4.61
C ALA A 16 -12.39 9.71 -6.02
N GLY A 17 -11.99 8.59 -6.64
CA GLY A 17 -11.42 8.57 -7.99
C GLY A 17 -10.00 9.10 -8.08
N LEU A 18 -9.27 9.18 -6.96
CA LEU A 18 -7.89 9.67 -6.96
C LEU A 18 -6.99 8.75 -7.78
N ARG A 19 -6.23 9.36 -8.70
CA ARG A 19 -5.24 8.68 -9.55
C ARG A 19 -3.97 9.52 -9.56
N LEU A 20 -2.91 8.98 -8.96
CA LEU A 20 -1.62 9.66 -8.85
C LEU A 20 -0.60 9.13 -9.87
N ASN A 21 -0.92 8.03 -10.56
CA ASN A 21 -0.13 7.46 -11.64
C ASN A 21 -0.78 7.76 -13.00
N ASP A 22 0.09 7.95 -13.99
CA ASP A 22 -0.25 7.88 -15.42
C ASP A 22 -0.23 6.41 -15.90
N GLU A 23 -0.57 6.19 -17.16
CA GLU A 23 -0.63 4.85 -17.76
C GLU A 23 0.72 4.11 -17.74
N ASP A 24 1.81 4.84 -17.96
CA ASP A 24 3.15 4.25 -17.97
C ASP A 24 3.56 3.76 -16.58
N LYS A 25 3.36 4.58 -15.54
CA LYS A 25 3.61 4.17 -14.16
C LYS A 25 2.70 3.05 -13.73
N ARG A 26 1.44 3.07 -14.15
CA ARG A 26 0.48 1.99 -13.87
C ARG A 26 0.98 0.66 -14.43
N ARG A 27 1.45 0.64 -15.67
CA ARG A 27 2.01 -0.56 -16.31
C ARG A 27 3.23 -1.08 -15.55
N LEU A 28 4.17 -0.19 -15.18
CA LEU A 28 5.35 -0.57 -14.39
C LEU A 28 4.99 -1.14 -13.01
N VAL A 29 3.98 -0.56 -12.33
CA VAL A 29 3.48 -1.09 -11.06
C VAL A 29 2.98 -2.52 -11.26
N ARG A 30 2.14 -2.75 -12.27
CA ARG A 30 1.59 -4.07 -12.56
C ARG A 30 2.67 -5.10 -12.83
N GLU A 31 3.65 -4.77 -13.67
CA GLU A 31 4.78 -5.65 -13.99
C GLU A 31 5.55 -6.08 -12.72
N ILE A 32 5.88 -5.11 -11.84
CA ILE A 32 6.59 -5.39 -10.58
C ILE A 32 5.73 -6.27 -9.66
N VAL A 33 4.44 -5.96 -9.53
CA VAL A 33 3.52 -6.72 -8.67
C VAL A 33 3.42 -8.16 -9.17
N GLU A 34 3.17 -8.37 -10.46
CA GLU A 34 3.05 -9.69 -11.07
C GLU A 34 4.34 -10.51 -10.92
N GLU A 35 5.51 -9.89 -11.12
CA GLU A 35 6.81 -10.54 -10.89
C GLU A 35 6.98 -10.99 -9.43
N ARG A 36 6.64 -10.12 -8.46
CA ARG A 36 6.83 -10.37 -7.03
C ARG A 36 5.82 -11.36 -6.45
N THR A 37 4.64 -11.46 -7.06
CA THR A 37 3.60 -12.40 -6.62
C THR A 37 3.55 -13.69 -7.46
N ALA A 38 4.46 -13.88 -8.41
CA ALA A 38 4.46 -15.02 -9.33
C ALA A 38 4.53 -16.41 -8.63
N SER A 39 5.04 -16.46 -7.40
CA SER A 39 5.12 -17.70 -6.60
C SER A 39 3.85 -18.02 -5.82
N ILE A 40 2.86 -17.12 -5.79
CA ILE A 40 1.60 -17.31 -5.06
C ILE A 40 0.56 -17.91 -6.01
N PRO A 41 -0.10 -19.03 -5.65
CA PRO A 41 -1.18 -19.59 -6.44
C PRO A 41 -2.30 -18.58 -6.71
N GLY A 42 -2.85 -18.58 -7.92
CA GLY A 42 -3.89 -17.60 -8.31
C GLY A 42 -5.17 -17.66 -7.46
N GLU A 43 -5.51 -18.85 -6.96
CA GLU A 43 -6.65 -19.05 -6.05
C GLU A 43 -6.42 -18.39 -4.69
N ASP A 44 -5.19 -18.44 -4.18
CA ASP A 44 -4.81 -17.78 -2.93
C ASP A 44 -4.82 -16.25 -3.10
N LEU A 45 -4.37 -15.73 -4.24
CA LEU A 45 -4.36 -14.29 -4.52
C LEU A 45 -5.74 -13.64 -4.35
N HIS A 46 -6.81 -14.33 -4.80
CA HIS A 46 -8.17 -13.84 -4.63
C HIS A 46 -8.54 -13.72 -3.14
N VAL A 47 -8.26 -14.77 -2.35
CA VAL A 47 -8.56 -14.78 -0.90
C VAL A 47 -7.76 -13.72 -0.15
N LEU A 48 -6.57 -13.40 -0.64
CA LEU A 48 -5.66 -12.42 -0.06
C LEU A 48 -6.00 -10.96 -0.40
N GLY A 49 -7.06 -10.69 -1.17
CA GLY A 49 -7.44 -9.33 -1.56
C GLY A 49 -6.47 -8.68 -2.55
N TYR A 50 -5.81 -9.50 -3.39
CA TYR A 50 -4.81 -9.05 -4.34
C TYR A 50 -5.33 -7.97 -5.30
N TYR A 51 -6.57 -8.09 -5.77
CA TYR A 51 -7.09 -7.22 -6.82
C TYR A 51 -7.34 -5.79 -6.32
N GLU A 52 -7.93 -5.65 -5.14
CA GLU A 52 -8.14 -4.36 -4.48
C GLU A 52 -6.81 -3.71 -4.10
N TRP A 53 -5.86 -4.52 -3.63
CA TRP A 53 -4.51 -4.06 -3.33
C TRP A 53 -3.78 -3.56 -4.58
N LEU A 54 -3.80 -4.35 -5.66
CA LEU A 54 -3.22 -3.96 -6.95
C LEU A 54 -3.87 -2.69 -7.50
N GLU A 55 -5.18 -2.54 -7.39
CA GLU A 55 -5.87 -1.32 -7.83
C GLU A 55 -5.36 -0.08 -7.09
N GLY A 56 -5.18 -0.16 -5.77
CA GLY A 56 -4.54 0.89 -4.98
C GLY A 56 -3.16 1.26 -5.53
N LEU A 57 -2.29 0.26 -5.67
CA LEU A 57 -0.93 0.45 -6.14
C LEU A 57 -0.87 1.07 -7.53
N GLU A 58 -1.71 0.59 -8.45
CA GLU A 58 -1.82 1.12 -9.81
C GLU A 58 -2.20 2.60 -9.81
N ARG A 59 -3.02 3.04 -8.85
CA ARG A 59 -3.37 4.46 -8.66
C ARG A 59 -2.35 5.25 -7.84
N GLY A 60 -1.32 4.60 -7.30
CA GLY A 60 -0.22 5.19 -6.55
C GLY A 60 -0.54 5.40 -5.06
N ILE A 61 -1.45 4.62 -4.50
CA ILE A 61 -1.94 4.72 -3.10
C ILE A 61 -1.89 3.35 -2.45
N ALA A 62 -1.41 3.24 -1.21
CA ALA A 62 -1.33 1.95 -0.52
C ALA A 62 -1.63 2.04 0.97
N ALA A 63 -2.03 0.92 1.56
CA ALA A 63 -1.93 0.71 3.00
C ALA A 63 -0.57 0.07 3.33
N HIS A 64 -0.07 0.30 4.55
CA HIS A 64 1.07 -0.42 5.09
C HIS A 64 0.88 -0.72 6.58
N HIS A 65 0.71 -1.99 6.93
CA HIS A 65 0.54 -2.39 8.32
C HIS A 65 0.95 -3.85 8.58
N ALA A 66 1.15 -4.20 9.85
CA ALA A 66 1.59 -5.53 10.28
C ALA A 66 0.66 -6.70 9.91
N GLY A 67 -0.60 -6.43 9.54
CA GLY A 67 -1.54 -7.47 9.08
C GLY A 67 -1.40 -7.86 7.61
N MET A 68 -0.56 -7.17 6.84
CA MET A 68 -0.32 -7.52 5.43
C MET A 68 0.68 -8.67 5.32
N LEU A 69 0.54 -9.46 4.25
CA LEU A 69 1.53 -10.45 3.87
C LEU A 69 2.93 -9.80 3.73
N PRO A 70 4.01 -10.49 4.13
CA PRO A 70 5.38 -9.99 3.96
C PRO A 70 5.66 -9.50 2.53
N THR A 71 5.32 -10.31 1.53
CA THR A 71 5.50 -9.97 0.11
C THR A 71 4.76 -8.68 -0.29
N PHE A 72 3.54 -8.47 0.22
CA PHE A 72 2.78 -7.25 -0.11
C PHE A 72 3.42 -6.02 0.52
N LYS A 73 3.90 -6.11 1.77
CA LYS A 73 4.63 -5.01 2.41
C LYS A 73 5.91 -4.65 1.65
N GLU A 74 6.69 -5.66 1.28
CA GLU A 74 7.94 -5.48 0.52
C GLU A 74 7.68 -4.81 -0.83
N VAL A 75 6.60 -5.19 -1.53
CA VAL A 75 6.18 -4.53 -2.77
C VAL A 75 5.77 -3.07 -2.53
N VAL A 76 4.98 -2.77 -1.49
CA VAL A 76 4.62 -1.39 -1.16
C VAL A 76 5.88 -0.55 -0.88
N GLU A 77 6.83 -1.09 -0.13
CA GLU A 77 8.11 -0.43 0.18
C GLU A 77 8.94 -0.17 -1.09
N GLU A 78 9.08 -1.19 -1.95
CA GLU A 78 9.78 -1.07 -3.24
C GLU A 78 9.14 -0.01 -4.13
N LEU A 79 7.82 -0.04 -4.30
CA LEU A 79 7.10 0.92 -5.13
C LEU A 79 7.14 2.34 -4.56
N PHE A 80 7.17 2.49 -3.23
CA PHE A 80 7.32 3.80 -2.59
C PHE A 80 8.70 4.40 -2.83
N VAL A 81 9.77 3.61 -2.66
CA VAL A 81 11.15 4.04 -2.93
C VAL A 81 11.34 4.41 -4.40
N ARG A 82 10.70 3.67 -5.33
CA ARG A 82 10.70 3.97 -6.76
C ARG A 82 9.80 5.16 -7.15
N GLY A 83 9.06 5.75 -6.23
CA GLY A 83 8.11 6.85 -6.50
C GLY A 83 6.88 6.44 -7.30
N LEU A 84 6.58 5.14 -7.38
CA LEU A 84 5.40 4.59 -8.05
C LEU A 84 4.17 4.61 -7.13
N VAL A 85 4.36 4.41 -5.83
CA VAL A 85 3.38 4.75 -4.78
C VAL A 85 3.75 6.09 -4.15
N LYS A 86 2.77 7.00 -4.06
CA LYS A 86 2.98 8.39 -3.63
C LYS A 86 2.35 8.70 -2.29
N ALA A 87 1.32 7.95 -1.91
CA ALA A 87 0.66 8.07 -0.62
C ALA A 87 0.56 6.68 0.02
N VAL A 88 0.96 6.59 1.30
CA VAL A 88 0.83 5.37 2.09
C VAL A 88 0.12 5.70 3.40
N PHE A 89 -0.95 4.96 3.69
CA PHE A 89 -1.62 4.98 4.98
C PHE A 89 -1.04 3.90 5.87
N ALA A 90 -0.33 4.29 6.92
CA ALA A 90 0.41 3.36 7.75
C ALA A 90 0.06 3.43 9.23
N THR A 91 0.24 2.30 9.91
CA THR A 91 0.25 2.26 11.38
C THR A 91 1.62 2.65 11.93
N GLU A 92 1.67 3.04 13.21
CA GLU A 92 2.87 3.53 13.94
C GLU A 92 4.13 2.66 13.76
N THR A 93 3.97 1.34 13.61
CA THR A 93 5.07 0.39 13.43
C THR A 93 5.92 0.63 12.19
N LEU A 94 5.48 1.46 11.23
CA LEU A 94 6.28 1.85 10.08
C LEU A 94 7.59 2.53 10.50
N ALA A 95 7.58 3.29 11.59
CA ALA A 95 8.74 4.08 12.04
C ALA A 95 9.90 3.23 12.62
N LEU A 96 9.70 1.94 12.85
CA LEU A 96 10.63 1.09 13.63
C LEU A 96 11.57 0.21 12.81
N GLY A 97 11.74 0.46 11.50
CA GLY A 97 12.76 -0.27 10.73
C GLY A 97 12.60 -0.34 9.22
N ILE A 98 11.71 0.46 8.63
CA ILE A 98 11.44 0.42 7.18
C ILE A 98 12.04 1.64 6.49
N ASN A 99 12.81 1.40 5.43
CA ASN A 99 13.46 2.46 4.63
C ASN A 99 12.49 3.04 3.58
N MET A 100 11.49 3.78 4.04
CA MET A 100 10.54 4.52 3.19
C MET A 100 10.70 6.04 3.39
N PRO A 101 11.65 6.69 2.69
CA PRO A 101 11.94 8.12 2.86
C PRO A 101 10.79 8.98 2.30
N ALA A 102 9.88 9.41 3.18
CA ALA A 102 8.77 10.28 2.83
C ALA A 102 9.19 11.76 2.78
N ARG A 103 8.73 12.49 1.76
CA ARG A 103 8.90 13.96 1.69
C ARG A 103 8.04 14.71 2.70
N SER A 104 6.89 14.14 3.07
CA SER A 104 5.94 14.73 4.00
C SER A 104 5.24 13.62 4.77
N VAL A 105 4.95 13.87 6.04
CA VAL A 105 4.24 12.94 6.92
C VAL A 105 3.05 13.69 7.52
N VAL A 106 1.86 13.10 7.42
CA VAL A 106 0.63 13.64 7.99
C VAL A 106 0.16 12.70 9.10
N LEU A 107 -0.04 13.24 10.29
CA LEU A 107 -0.55 12.50 11.45
C LEU A 107 -2.05 12.74 11.57
N GLU A 108 -2.86 11.70 11.31
CA GLU A 108 -4.33 11.79 11.36
C GLU A 108 -4.84 12.09 12.79
N LYS A 109 -4.20 11.50 13.81
CA LYS A 109 -4.53 11.70 15.22
C LYS A 109 -3.25 11.75 16.04
N LEU A 110 -3.23 12.57 17.09
CA LEU A 110 -2.11 12.67 18.04
C LEU A 110 -2.27 11.76 19.27
N VAL A 111 -3.41 11.09 19.41
CA VAL A 111 -3.75 10.25 20.56
C VAL A 111 -4.15 8.86 20.08
N LYS A 112 -3.59 7.83 20.73
CA LYS A 112 -3.87 6.42 20.48
C LYS A 112 -4.43 5.79 21.75
N TRP A 113 -5.50 5.02 21.61
CA TRP A 113 -6.03 4.17 22.68
C TRP A 113 -5.14 2.92 22.80
N ASN A 114 -4.54 2.68 23.96
CA ASN A 114 -3.59 1.58 24.17
C ASN A 114 -4.20 0.34 24.82
N GLY A 115 -5.53 0.32 24.98
CA GLY A 115 -6.20 -0.62 25.88
C GLY A 115 -6.55 0.08 27.18
#